data_AF-Q24SS1-F1
#
_entry.id   AF-Q24SS1-F1
#
_cell.length_a   1.000
_cell.length_b   1.000
_cell.length_c   1.000
_cell.angle_alpha   90.00
_cell.angle_beta   90.00
_cell.angle_gamma   90.00
#
_symmetry.space_group_name_H-M   'P 1'
#
loop_
_entity.id
_entity.type
_entity.pdbx_description
1 polymer ?
#
loop_
_entity_poly.entity_id
_entity_poly.type
_entity_poly.pdbx_seq_one_letter_code
_entity_poly.pdbx_strand_id
1 'polypeptide(L)'
;MRGHSMEEVKRDMLHEIYSELTRQRFLIDNALELLSAVLSNSPEESSKVYLGGTLNMLNQPEFRDVEKIRNLFQIFEEGAQIIKVLHPQKEGLAVTIGGENKLKELRDCSIITGTYWIDGEPLGTIGLIGPTRMDYGKAMAMVDYMTRTLTELLTVRRRN
;
A
#
# COMPACT_ATOMS: atom_id res chain seq x y z
N MET A 1 -8.13 -20.16 -37.91
CA MET A 1 -7.52 -19.89 -36.59
C MET A 1 -6.02 -20.01 -36.76
N ARG A 2 -5.28 -18.89 -36.76
CA ARG A 2 -3.83 -18.90 -37.03
C ARG A 2 -3.12 -19.51 -35.83
N GLY A 3 -2.39 -20.59 -36.06
CA GLY A 3 -1.63 -21.30 -35.04
C GLY A 3 -0.41 -20.48 -34.62
N HIS A 4 -0.37 -20.09 -33.36
CA HIS A 4 0.86 -19.69 -32.71
C HIS A 4 1.79 -20.91 -32.68
N SER A 5 3.09 -20.71 -32.97
CA SER A 5 4.06 -21.80 -32.82
C SER A 5 4.19 -22.16 -31.34
N MET A 6 4.47 -23.43 -31.04
CA MET A 6 4.67 -23.91 -29.66
C MET A 6 5.78 -23.12 -28.93
N GLU A 7 6.74 -22.55 -29.67
CA GLU A 7 7.79 -21.69 -29.11
C GLU A 7 7.29 -20.30 -28.73
N GLU A 8 6.36 -19.72 -29.49
CA GLU A 8 5.72 -18.44 -29.16
C GLU A 8 4.85 -18.60 -27.92
N VAL A 9 4.05 -19.66 -27.84
CA VAL A 9 3.22 -19.95 -26.66
C VAL A 9 4.08 -20.14 -25.40
N LYS A 10 5.22 -20.85 -25.50
CA LYS A 10 6.15 -20.99 -24.38
C LYS A 10 6.79 -19.68 -23.96
N ARG A 11 7.18 -18.83 -24.93
CA ARG A 11 7.80 -17.53 -24.66
C ARG A 11 6.80 -16.58 -23.98
N ASP A 12 5.58 -16.54 -24.48
CA ASP A 12 4.51 -15.69 -23.94
C ASP A 12 4.14 -16.11 -22.51
N MET A 13 3.98 -17.42 -22.28
CA MET A 13 3.69 -17.97 -20.96
C MET A 13 4.84 -17.73 -19.97
N LEU A 14 6.10 -17.87 -20.40
CA LEU A 14 7.26 -17.53 -19.58
C LEU A 14 7.27 -16.04 -19.24
N HIS A 15 7.02 -15.17 -20.21
CA HIS A 15 6.95 -13.72 -19.98
C HIS A 15 5.83 -13.35 -19.00
N GLU A 16 4.69 -14.02 -19.09
CA GLU A 16 3.55 -13.84 -18.20
C GLU A 16 3.87 -14.29 -16.76
N ILE A 17 4.53 -15.44 -16.60
CA ILE A 17 5.02 -15.93 -15.29
C ILE A 17 6.06 -14.97 -14.71
N TYR A 18 7.03 -14.52 -15.50
CA TYR A 18 8.04 -13.54 -15.05
C TYR A 18 7.38 -12.23 -14.61
N SER A 19 6.42 -11.72 -15.39
CA SER A 19 5.68 -10.51 -15.05
C SER A 19 4.90 -10.67 -13.74
N GLU A 20 4.25 -11.81 -13.52
CA GLU A 20 3.55 -12.12 -12.27
C GLU A 20 4.51 -12.17 -11.07
N LEU A 21 5.65 -12.86 -11.21
CA LEU A 21 6.64 -12.99 -10.16
C LEU A 21 7.26 -11.63 -9.78
N THR A 22 7.59 -10.79 -10.77
CA THR A 22 8.08 -9.43 -10.52
C THR A 22 7.02 -8.58 -9.82
N ARG A 23 5.76 -8.71 -10.22
CA ARG A 23 4.64 -7.99 -9.60
C ARG A 23 4.38 -8.45 -8.15
N GLN A 24 4.52 -9.73 -7.85
CA GLN A 24 4.40 -10.24 -6.49
C GLN A 24 5.57 -9.81 -5.61
N ARG A 25 6.80 -9.88 -6.13
CA ARG A 25 8.01 -9.42 -5.42
C ARG A 25 7.89 -7.96 -5.00
N PHE A 26 7.36 -7.12 -5.87
CA PHE A 26 7.09 -5.72 -5.57
C PHE A 26 6.19 -5.53 -4.34
N LEU A 27 5.12 -6.31 -4.22
CA LEU A 27 4.21 -6.26 -3.06
C LEU A 27 4.94 -6.70 -1.78
N ILE A 28 5.75 -7.75 -1.86
CA ILE A 28 6.53 -8.27 -0.74
C ILE A 28 7.56 -7.24 -0.27
N ASP A 29 8.32 -6.65 -1.18
CA ASP A 29 9.36 -5.66 -0.85
C ASP A 29 8.75 -4.43 -0.15
N ASN A 30 7.61 -3.92 -0.63
CA ASN A 30 6.89 -2.82 0.01
C ASN A 30 6.35 -3.19 1.40
N ALA A 31 5.82 -4.40 1.56
CA ALA A 31 5.31 -4.87 2.84
C ALA A 31 6.44 -4.98 3.89
N LEU A 32 7.61 -5.47 3.49
CA LEU A 32 8.79 -5.57 4.35
C LEU A 32 9.35 -4.20 4.75
N GLU A 33 9.38 -3.24 3.81
CA GLU A 33 9.81 -1.86 4.09
C GLU A 33 8.89 -1.20 5.14
N LEU A 34 7.57 -1.33 4.97
CA LEU A 34 6.58 -0.84 5.93
C LEU A 34 6.72 -1.50 7.32
N LEU A 35 6.84 -2.84 7.37
CA LEU A 35 7.02 -3.54 8.64
C LEU A 35 8.30 -3.09 9.36
N SER A 36 9.41 -2.96 8.64
CA SER A 36 10.69 -2.52 9.20
C SER A 36 10.59 -1.12 9.81
N ALA A 37 9.94 -0.19 9.09
CA ALA A 37 9.72 1.18 9.57
C ALA A 37 8.89 1.24 10.85
N VAL A 38 7.82 0.43 10.95
CA VAL A 38 6.97 0.35 12.13
C VAL A 38 7.71 -0.28 13.31
N LEU A 39 8.49 -1.35 13.08
CA LEU A 39 9.16 -2.10 14.14
C LEU A 39 10.40 -1.40 14.72
N SER A 40 11.02 -0.48 13.98
CA SER A 40 12.28 0.16 14.35
C SER A 40 12.13 1.40 15.25
N ASN A 41 10.91 1.86 15.54
CA ASN A 41 10.68 3.13 16.23
C ASN A 41 9.99 2.97 17.58
N SER A 42 10.45 3.76 18.57
CA SER A 42 9.91 3.81 19.93
C SER A 42 8.55 4.52 19.97
N PRO A 43 7.64 4.18 20.90
CA PRO A 43 6.27 4.72 20.97
C PRO A 43 6.13 6.24 21.25
N GLU A 44 7.23 6.98 21.39
CA GLU A 44 7.23 8.35 21.92
C GLU A 44 6.95 9.45 20.88
N GLU A 45 6.80 9.11 19.61
CA GLU A 45 6.47 10.08 18.55
C GLU A 45 5.08 9.79 17.97
N SER A 46 4.07 10.08 18.78
CA SER A 46 2.65 10.00 18.42
C SER A 46 2.29 11.02 17.35
N SER A 47 2.62 10.74 16.09
CA SER A 47 2.04 11.28 14.83
C SER A 47 3.01 11.15 13.64
N LYS A 48 3.94 10.19 13.64
CA LYS A 48 4.80 9.97 12.46
C LYS A 48 4.09 9.09 11.44
N VAL A 49 3.87 9.64 10.25
CA VAL A 49 3.50 8.88 9.06
C VAL A 49 4.77 8.30 8.46
N TYR A 50 4.79 6.98 8.26
CA TYR A 50 5.86 6.30 7.54
C TYR A 50 5.41 6.02 6.12
N LEU A 51 6.21 6.44 5.14
CA LEU A 51 5.93 6.27 3.73
C LEU A 51 7.03 5.43 3.09
N GLY A 52 6.65 4.31 2.49
CA GLY A 52 7.50 3.45 1.66
C GLY A 52 6.94 3.35 0.25
N GLY A 53 7.78 2.96 -0.70
CA GLY A 53 7.36 2.74 -2.09
C GLY A 53 6.97 3.98 -2.92
N THR A 54 7.31 5.19 -2.50
CA THR A 54 7.02 6.43 -3.28
C THR A 54 7.71 6.43 -4.65
N LEU A 55 8.95 5.94 -4.73
CA LEU A 55 9.68 5.76 -5.99
C LEU A 55 8.94 4.83 -6.96
N ASN A 56 8.20 3.86 -6.42
CA ASN A 56 7.47 2.92 -7.24
C ASN A 56 6.24 3.52 -7.91
N MET A 57 5.69 4.59 -7.35
CA MET A 57 4.59 5.34 -7.95
C MET A 57 5.01 6.02 -9.25
N LEU A 58 6.28 6.43 -9.37
CA LEU A 58 6.82 7.06 -10.59
C LEU A 58 6.70 6.17 -11.84
N ASN A 59 6.59 4.84 -11.65
CA ASN A 59 6.53 3.89 -12.75
C ASN A 59 5.11 3.68 -13.31
N GLN A 60 4.06 4.26 -12.72
CA GLN A 60 2.69 4.04 -13.20
C GLN A 60 2.28 5.07 -14.28
N PRO A 61 1.46 4.67 -15.28
CA PRO A 61 0.99 5.56 -16.34
C PRO A 61 0.28 6.82 -15.84
N GLU A 62 -0.48 6.71 -14.76
CA GLU A 62 -1.25 7.78 -14.11
C GLU A 62 -0.35 8.89 -13.54
N PHE A 63 0.93 8.58 -13.35
CA PHE A 63 1.93 9.38 -12.67
C PHE A 63 3.03 9.92 -13.62
N ARG A 64 2.79 9.87 -14.94
CA ARG A 64 3.71 10.42 -15.97
C ARG A 64 3.68 11.94 -16.07
N ASP A 65 2.65 12.58 -15.50
CA ASP A 65 2.56 14.04 -15.42
C ASP A 65 3.38 14.54 -14.23
N VAL A 66 4.41 15.34 -14.54
CA VAL A 66 5.36 15.88 -13.56
C VAL A 66 4.70 16.84 -12.57
N GLU A 67 3.67 17.58 -12.97
CA GLU A 67 2.94 18.44 -12.04
C GLU A 67 2.13 17.60 -11.05
N LYS A 68 1.48 16.55 -11.53
CA LYS A 68 0.72 15.63 -10.66
C LYS A 68 1.62 14.94 -9.64
N ILE A 69 2.78 14.45 -10.08
CA ILE A 69 3.69 13.75 -9.16
C ILE A 69 4.27 14.70 -8.12
N ARG A 70 4.60 15.93 -8.50
CA ARG A 70 5.11 16.95 -7.56
C ARG A 70 4.07 17.25 -6.49
N ASN A 71 2.82 17.48 -6.89
CA ASN A 71 1.74 17.75 -5.95
C ASN A 71 1.51 16.57 -5.00
N LEU A 72 1.54 15.34 -5.51
CA LEU A 72 1.41 14.14 -4.68
C LEU A 72 2.55 14.02 -3.64
N PHE A 73 3.79 14.24 -4.06
CA PHE A 73 4.95 14.17 -3.17
C PHE A 73 4.93 15.28 -2.11
N GLN A 74 4.39 16.46 -2.43
CA GLN A 74 4.21 17.52 -1.45
C GLN A 74 3.27 17.08 -0.30
N ILE A 75 2.18 16.36 -0.63
CA ILE A 75 1.27 15.80 0.38
C ILE A 75 2.00 14.78 1.28
N PHE A 76 2.88 13.97 0.68
CA PHE A 76 3.70 12.99 1.39
C PHE A 76 4.70 13.63 2.34
N GLU A 77 5.35 14.72 1.94
CA GLU A 77 6.25 15.49 2.80
C GLU A 77 5.51 16.21 3.94
N GLU A 78 4.32 16.76 3.67
CA GLU A 78 3.56 17.51 4.67
C GLU A 78 3.02 16.64 5.82
N GLY A 79 2.96 15.31 5.67
CA GLY A 79 2.67 14.29 6.71
C GLY A 79 1.28 14.38 7.35
N ALA A 80 0.95 15.53 7.95
CA ALA A 80 -0.35 15.89 8.53
C ALA A 80 -1.52 15.75 7.54
N GLN A 81 -1.28 15.97 6.24
CA GLN A 81 -2.29 15.74 5.21
C GLN A 81 -2.61 14.25 5.05
N ILE A 82 -1.61 13.38 5.14
CA ILE A 82 -1.78 11.93 5.07
C ILE A 82 -2.44 11.37 6.34
N ILE A 83 -2.18 11.95 7.51
CA ILE A 83 -2.91 11.57 8.74
C ILE A 83 -4.42 11.74 8.56
N LYS A 84 -4.86 12.80 7.86
CA LYS A 84 -6.29 13.02 7.56
C LYS A 84 -6.88 11.99 6.58
N VAL A 85 -6.03 11.23 5.91
CA VAL A 85 -6.45 10.11 5.05
C VAL A 85 -6.45 8.81 5.85
N LEU A 86 -5.46 8.61 6.71
CA LEU A 86 -5.25 7.39 7.52
C LEU A 86 -6.08 7.35 8.82
N HIS A 87 -7.35 7.74 8.76
CA HIS A 87 -8.21 7.67 9.93
C HIS A 87 -8.49 6.22 10.35
N PRO A 88 -8.29 5.86 11.64
CA PRO A 88 -8.60 4.53 12.12
C PRO A 88 -10.06 4.18 11.87
N GLN A 89 -10.30 2.97 11.37
CA GLN A 89 -11.63 2.42 11.19
C GLN A 89 -11.94 1.46 12.32
N LYS A 90 -13.22 1.38 12.72
CA LYS A 90 -13.62 0.50 13.83
C LYS A 90 -13.41 -0.98 13.51
N GLU A 91 -13.72 -1.41 12.29
CA GLU A 91 -13.56 -2.80 11.86
C GLU A 91 -13.24 -2.89 10.37
N GLY A 92 -12.44 -3.89 10.00
CA GLY A 92 -12.15 -4.25 8.62
C GLY A 92 -11.23 -3.28 7.88
N LEU A 93 -11.26 -3.37 6.55
CA LEU A 93 -10.55 -2.49 5.63
C LEU A 93 -11.49 -1.39 5.12
N ALA A 94 -10.96 -0.18 4.93
CA ALA A 94 -11.62 0.86 4.17
C ALA A 94 -10.92 1.07 2.83
N VAL A 95 -11.70 1.38 1.80
CA VAL A 95 -11.20 1.68 0.46
C VAL A 95 -11.84 2.97 -0.01
N THR A 96 -11.03 3.88 -0.55
CA THR A 96 -11.49 5.06 -1.28
C THR A 96 -10.85 5.11 -2.65
N ILE A 97 -11.64 5.42 -3.67
CA ILE A 97 -11.24 5.36 -5.07
C ILE A 97 -11.42 6.72 -5.73
N GLY A 98 -10.32 7.31 -6.14
CA GLY A 98 -10.25 8.52 -6.97
C GLY A 98 -11.13 9.66 -6.48
N GLY A 99 -12.28 9.87 -7.13
CA GLY A 99 -13.22 10.95 -6.81
C GLY A 99 -13.78 10.93 -5.37
N GLU A 100 -13.70 9.80 -4.68
CA GLU A 100 -14.07 9.65 -3.27
C GLU A 100 -13.06 10.31 -2.31
N ASN A 101 -11.83 10.53 -2.79
CA ASN A 101 -10.77 11.13 -1.99
C ASN A 101 -11.04 12.61 -1.72
N LYS A 102 -10.92 13.00 -0.44
CA LYS A 102 -11.16 14.38 0.01
C LYS A 102 -10.10 15.34 -0.50
N LEU A 103 -8.86 14.88 -0.64
CA LEU A 103 -7.75 15.65 -1.19
C LEU A 103 -7.77 15.56 -2.72
N LYS A 104 -7.65 16.71 -3.40
CA LYS A 104 -7.75 16.77 -4.87
C LYS A 104 -6.57 16.06 -5.53
N GLU A 105 -5.42 16.15 -4.89
CA GLU A 105 -4.13 15.57 -5.27
C GLU A 105 -4.18 14.04 -5.25
N LEU A 106 -5.12 13.45 -4.50
CA LEU A 106 -5.32 12.01 -4.41
C LEU A 106 -6.42 11.49 -5.34
N ARG A 107 -7.04 12.32 -6.19
CA ARG A 107 -8.14 11.89 -7.07
C ARG A 107 -7.75 10.91 -8.18
N ASP A 108 -6.45 10.79 -8.46
CA ASP A 108 -5.91 9.78 -9.37
C ASP A 108 -5.44 8.51 -8.63
N CYS A 109 -5.62 8.46 -7.30
CA CYS A 109 -5.20 7.35 -6.44
C CYS A 109 -6.39 6.55 -5.92
N SER A 110 -6.15 5.28 -5.61
CA SER A 110 -6.94 4.51 -4.67
C SER A 110 -6.18 4.32 -3.37
N ILE A 111 -6.91 4.28 -2.26
CA ILE A 111 -6.36 4.21 -0.92
C ILE A 111 -7.05 3.07 -0.19
N ILE A 112 -6.28 2.11 0.30
CA ILE A 112 -6.77 1.02 1.14
C ILE A 112 -6.17 1.22 2.52
N THR A 113 -6.99 1.27 3.56
CA THR A 113 -6.52 1.40 4.94
C THR A 113 -7.03 0.26 5.81
N GLY A 114 -6.27 -0.07 6.84
CA GLY A 114 -6.69 -1.00 7.88
C GLY A 114 -6.02 -0.67 9.22
N THR A 115 -6.76 -0.89 10.30
CA THR A 115 -6.33 -0.57 11.67
C THR A 115 -5.82 -1.81 12.37
N TYR A 116 -4.67 -1.70 13.03
CA TYR A 116 -4.12 -2.76 13.89
C TYR A 116 -4.33 -2.41 15.36
N TRP A 117 -4.52 -3.45 16.16
CA TRP A 117 -5.04 -3.34 17.52
C TRP A 117 -4.10 -4.00 18.52
N ILE A 118 -4.14 -3.56 19.77
CA ILE A 118 -3.50 -4.23 20.90
C ILE A 118 -4.48 -4.22 22.06
N ASP A 119 -4.75 -5.39 22.64
CA ASP A 119 -5.67 -5.55 23.78
C ASP A 119 -7.07 -4.93 23.54
N GLY A 120 -7.52 -4.88 22.28
CA GLY A 120 -8.81 -4.30 21.89
C GLY A 120 -8.80 -2.78 21.65
N GLU A 121 -7.66 -2.11 21.84
CA GLU A 121 -7.48 -0.68 21.57
C GLU A 121 -6.76 -0.46 20.22
N PRO A 122 -7.17 0.54 19.41
CA PRO A 122 -6.55 0.80 18.13
C PRO A 122 -5.19 1.46 18.35
N LEU A 123 -4.11 0.80 17.91
CA LEU A 123 -2.77 1.35 18.07
C LEU A 123 -2.36 2.22 16.86
N GLY A 124 -2.84 1.89 15.66
CA GLY A 124 -2.53 2.66 14.47
C GLY A 124 -3.17 2.12 13.19
N THR A 125 -2.89 2.79 12.07
CA THR A 125 -3.45 2.48 10.76
C THR A 125 -2.33 2.27 9.74
N ILE A 126 -2.42 1.21 8.94
CA ILE A 126 -1.62 1.02 7.73
C ILE A 126 -2.46 1.46 6.54
N GLY A 127 -1.83 2.11 5.56
CA GLY A 127 -2.44 2.46 4.29
C GLY A 127 -1.60 2.04 3.10
N LEU A 128 -2.26 1.59 2.04
CA LEU A 128 -1.70 1.40 0.70
C LEU A 128 -2.29 2.44 -0.23
N ILE A 129 -1.43 3.17 -0.92
CA ILE A 129 -1.81 4.15 -1.95
C ILE A 129 -1.34 3.60 -3.30
N GLY A 130 -2.26 3.48 -4.25
CA GLY A 130 -1.98 2.94 -5.58
C GLY A 130 -2.78 3.66 -6.68
N PRO A 131 -2.57 3.32 -7.96
CA PRO A 131 -3.38 3.84 -9.05
C PRO A 131 -4.84 3.36 -8.94
N THR A 132 -5.77 4.06 -9.58
CA THR A 132 -7.19 3.66 -9.63
C THR A 132 -7.45 2.36 -10.38
N ARG A 133 -6.48 1.88 -11.17
CA ARG A 133 -6.57 0.60 -11.91
C ARG A 133 -5.65 -0.47 -11.33
N MET A 134 -5.68 -0.66 -10.01
CA MET A 134 -4.93 -1.73 -9.33
C MET A 134 -5.72 -3.05 -9.18
N ASP A 135 -5.02 -4.14 -8.86
CA ASP A 135 -5.65 -5.39 -8.43
C ASP A 135 -6.11 -5.26 -6.96
N TYR A 136 -7.36 -4.82 -6.78
CA TYR A 136 -7.94 -4.60 -5.47
C TYR A 136 -7.95 -5.85 -4.59
N GLY A 137 -8.18 -7.04 -5.18
CA GLY A 137 -8.20 -8.30 -4.43
C GLY A 137 -6.85 -8.57 -3.77
N LYS A 138 -5.76 -8.45 -4.54
CA LYS A 138 -4.39 -8.61 -4.01
C LYS A 138 -4.03 -7.51 -3.02
N ALA A 139 -4.33 -6.25 -3.34
CA ALA A 139 -3.98 -5.13 -2.49
C ALA A 139 -4.70 -5.17 -1.14
N MET A 140 -6.00 -5.49 -1.13
CA MET A 140 -6.77 -5.66 0.11
C MET A 140 -6.26 -6.84 0.93
N ALA A 141 -6.02 -8.00 0.30
CA ALA A 141 -5.48 -9.17 0.99
C ALA A 141 -4.11 -8.87 1.65
N MET A 142 -3.28 -8.06 1.00
CA MET A 142 -1.98 -7.65 1.56
C MET A 142 -2.15 -6.76 2.79
N VAL A 143 -3.01 -5.73 2.73
CA VAL A 143 -3.24 -4.84 3.87
C VAL A 143 -3.89 -5.59 5.04
N ASP A 144 -4.86 -6.48 4.76
CA ASP A 144 -5.46 -7.35 5.78
C ASP A 144 -4.40 -8.21 6.47
N TYR A 145 -3.55 -8.88 5.69
CA TYR A 145 -2.48 -9.71 6.23
C TYR A 145 -1.51 -8.91 7.11
N MET A 146 -1.10 -7.72 6.67
CA MET A 146 -0.19 -6.87 7.44
C MET A 146 -0.81 -6.39 8.75
N THR A 147 -2.06 -5.93 8.73
CA THR A 147 -2.74 -5.44 9.94
C THR A 147 -2.94 -6.54 10.98
N ARG A 148 -3.29 -7.76 10.54
CA ARG A 148 -3.38 -8.94 11.41
C ARG A 148 -2.02 -9.34 11.97
N THR A 149 -0.99 -9.40 11.12
CA THR A 149 0.37 -9.75 11.54
C THR A 149 0.91 -8.76 12.58
N LEU A 150 0.72 -7.45 12.37
CA LEU A 150 1.13 -6.44 13.35
C LEU A 150 0.35 -6.55 14.67
N THR A 151 -0.96 -6.78 14.60
CA THR A 151 -1.82 -7.00 15.77
C THR A 151 -1.29 -8.17 16.61
N GLU A 152 -0.97 -9.30 15.96
CA GLU A 152 -0.42 -10.48 16.62
C GLU A 152 0.96 -10.21 17.24
N LEU A 153 1.92 -9.68 16.46
CA LEU A 153 3.30 -9.46 16.91
C LEU A 153 3.39 -8.46 18.07
N LEU A 154 2.64 -7.36 18.00
CA LEU A 154 2.69 -6.33 19.03
C LEU A 154 1.94 -6.74 20.30
N THR A 155 0.86 -7.52 20.17
CA THR A 155 0.18 -8.13 21.33
C THR A 155 1.10 -9.10 22.08
N VAL A 156 1.91 -9.88 21.36
CA VAL A 156 2.90 -10.80 21.97
C VAL A 156 4.01 -10.02 22.68
N ARG A 157 4.55 -8.97 22.06
CA ARG A 157 5.67 -8.19 22.64
C ARG A 157 5.32 -7.45 23.92
N ARG A 158 4.04 -7.10 24.13
CA ARG A 158 3.58 -6.44 25.37
C ARG A 158 3.42 -7.40 26.56
N ARG A 159 3.30 -8.71 26.30
CA ARG A 159 3.13 -9.75 27.33
C ARG A 159 4.46 -10.27 27.89
N ASN A 160 5.59 -9.98 27.23
CA ASN A 160 6.94 -10.31 27.67
C ASN A 160 7.64 -9.07 28.25
#